data_AF-A0A434F238-F1
#
_entry.id   AF-A0A434F238-F1
#
_cell.length_a   1.000
_cell.length_b   1.000
_cell.length_c   1.000
_cell.angle_alpha   90.00
_cell.angle_beta   90.00
_cell.angle_gamma   90.00
#
_symmetry.space_group_name_H-M   'P 1'
#
loop_
_entity.id
_entity.type
_entity.pdbx_description
1 polymer ?
#
loop_
_entity_poly.entity_id
_entity_poly.type
_entity_poly.pdbx_seq_one_letter_code
_entity_poly.pdbx_strand_id
1 'polypeptide(L)'
;MNDMSLTREEREAKLEGMGCKRKRVEDIRFTQGKGNYVDDVKLPGMLHGDFVRSPHAHARVKSINSEKALKVPGVLAVITAETLKTVNLAWMPTLAGDVQMVLA
;
A
#
# COMPACT_ATOMS: atom_id res chain seq x y z
N MET A 1 29.06 49.28 -18.20
CA MET A 1 28.09 48.31 -17.66
C MET A 1 28.75 46.95 -17.76
N ASN A 2 29.22 46.39 -16.64
CA ASN A 2 29.79 45.04 -16.66
C ASN A 2 28.65 44.05 -16.85
N ASP A 3 28.77 43.18 -17.84
CA ASP A 3 27.84 42.09 -18.06
C ASP A 3 28.00 41.09 -16.91
N MET A 4 27.00 41.05 -16.03
CA MET A 4 26.93 40.16 -14.86
C MET A 4 26.36 38.78 -15.24
N SER A 5 26.41 38.41 -16.52
CA SER A 5 25.89 37.13 -17.00
C SER A 5 26.81 35.98 -16.58
N LEU A 6 26.22 34.94 -15.99
CA LEU A 6 26.93 33.72 -15.62
C LEU A 6 27.53 33.07 -16.87
N THR A 7 28.75 32.56 -16.76
CA THR A 7 29.39 31.77 -17.81
C THR A 7 28.62 30.47 -18.06
N ARG A 8 28.87 29.83 -19.21
CA ARG A 8 28.19 28.57 -19.56
C ARG A 8 28.46 27.47 -18.52
N GLU A 9 29.71 27.33 -18.07
CA GLU A 9 30.11 26.33 -17.09
C GLU A 9 29.43 26.56 -15.74
N GLU A 10 29.37 27.81 -15.27
CA GLU A 10 28.66 28.17 -14.04
C GLU A 10 27.16 27.89 -14.12
N ARG A 11 26.55 28.12 -15.29
CA ARG A 11 25.14 27.77 -15.53
C ARG A 11 24.95 26.26 -15.48
N GLU A 12 25.78 25.49 -16.18
CA GLU A 12 25.70 24.01 -16.21
C GLU A 12 25.91 23.40 -14.83
N ALA A 13 26.87 23.89 -14.05
CA ALA A 13 27.10 23.46 -12.67
C ALA A 13 25.90 23.76 -11.76
N LYS A 14 25.29 24.96 -11.89
CA LYS A 14 24.13 25.39 -11.11
C LYS A 14 22.87 24.58 -11.41
N LEU A 15 22.77 23.93 -12.57
CA LEU A 15 21.62 23.07 -12.90
C LEU A 15 21.59 21.79 -12.06
N GLU A 16 22.72 21.35 -11.52
CA GLU A 16 22.85 20.05 -10.81
C GLU A 16 22.27 18.87 -11.62
N GLY A 17 22.50 18.90 -12.95
CA GLY A 17 21.95 17.94 -13.90
C GLY A 17 22.70 16.60 -13.97
N MET A 18 22.69 15.99 -15.16
CA MET A 18 23.31 14.68 -15.40
C MET A 18 24.78 14.62 -14.96
N GLY A 19 25.15 13.55 -14.25
CA GLY A 19 26.51 13.34 -13.74
C GLY A 19 26.85 14.08 -12.44
N CYS A 20 26.00 15.00 -11.98
CA CYS A 20 26.20 15.69 -10.70
C CYS A 20 25.88 14.78 -9.49
N LYS A 21 26.67 14.89 -8.41
CA LYS A 21 26.37 14.28 -7.11
C LYS A 21 25.36 15.13 -6.31
N ARG A 22 24.21 15.41 -6.92
CA ARG A 22 23.15 16.23 -6.33
C ARG A 22 22.63 15.58 -5.04
N LYS A 23 22.41 16.39 -4.00
CA LYS A 23 21.77 15.90 -2.76
C LYS A 23 20.29 15.61 -3.01
N ARG A 24 19.75 14.61 -2.33
CA ARG A 24 18.36 14.19 -2.52
C ARG A 24 17.40 15.24 -1.98
N VAL A 25 16.37 15.57 -2.75
CA VAL A 25 15.31 16.50 -2.30
C VAL A 25 14.42 15.85 -1.24
N GLU A 26 14.40 14.52 -1.21
CA GLU A 26 13.60 13.70 -0.31
C GLU A 26 14.12 13.70 1.13
N ASP A 27 15.42 13.94 1.33
CA ASP A 27 16.05 13.90 2.65
C ASP A 27 15.41 14.90 3.61
N ILE A 28 14.99 16.08 3.13
CA ILE A 28 14.36 17.10 3.96
C ILE A 28 13.11 16.55 4.66
N ARG A 29 12.18 15.94 3.91
CA ARG A 29 10.95 15.40 4.51
C ARG A 29 11.21 14.14 5.32
N PHE A 30 12.12 13.27 4.86
CA PHE A 30 12.34 11.99 5.52
C PHE A 30 13.10 12.12 6.85
N THR A 31 14.16 12.94 6.89
CA THR A 31 14.95 13.14 8.11
C THR A 31 14.20 13.89 9.21
N GLN A 32 13.10 14.56 8.86
CA GLN A 32 12.26 15.32 9.79
C GLN A 32 10.99 14.57 10.23
N GLY A 33 10.81 13.31 9.82
CA GLY A 33 9.57 12.57 10.09
C GLY A 33 8.35 13.19 9.40
N LYS A 34 8.56 13.88 8.28
CA LYS A 34 7.53 14.46 7.40
C LYS A 34 7.36 13.66 6.11
N GLY A 35 7.82 12.41 6.11
CA GLY A 35 7.35 11.42 5.15
C GLY A 35 5.83 11.26 5.27
N ASN A 36 5.19 10.76 4.21
CA ASN A 36 3.79 10.41 4.24
C ASN A 36 3.66 9.00 3.67
N TYR A 37 3.74 8.02 4.55
CA TYR A 37 3.57 6.60 4.27
C TYR A 37 2.10 6.21 4.45
N VAL A 38 1.72 5.01 4.02
CA VAL A 38 0.31 4.57 4.03
C VAL A 38 -0.29 4.60 5.44
N ASP A 39 0.45 4.15 6.45
CA ASP A 39 -0.02 4.09 7.85
C ASP A 39 -0.01 5.46 8.57
N ASP A 40 0.58 6.49 7.95
CA ASP A 40 0.51 7.86 8.47
C ASP A 40 -0.87 8.48 8.22
N VAL A 41 -1.56 8.01 7.16
CA VAL A 41 -2.85 8.52 6.71
C VAL A 41 -3.93 8.24 7.76
N LYS A 42 -4.71 9.27 8.10
CA LYS A 42 -5.90 9.15 8.96
C LYS A 42 -7.07 9.87 8.29
N LEU A 43 -8.15 9.14 8.05
CA LEU A 43 -9.38 9.69 7.47
C LEU A 43 -10.53 9.61 8.49
N PRO A 44 -11.49 10.55 8.46
CA PRO A 44 -12.70 10.45 9.28
C PRO A 44 -13.45 9.14 8.98
N GLY A 45 -13.76 8.36 10.03
CA GLY A 45 -14.45 7.08 9.90
C GLY A 45 -13.60 5.92 9.36
N MET A 46 -12.28 6.09 9.23
CA MET A 46 -11.36 5.02 8.80
C MET A 46 -11.42 3.82 9.75
N LEU A 47 -11.56 2.63 9.18
CA LEU A 47 -11.54 1.35 9.90
C LEU A 47 -10.18 0.67 9.74
N HIS A 48 -9.97 -0.37 10.55
CA HIS A 48 -8.82 -1.26 10.41
C HIS A 48 -9.31 -2.67 10.06
N GLY A 49 -8.62 -3.31 9.11
CA GLY A 49 -8.91 -4.67 8.68
C GLY A 49 -7.64 -5.52 8.76
N ASP A 50 -7.79 -6.76 9.20
CA ASP A 50 -6.70 -7.74 9.27
C ASP A 50 -7.23 -9.16 8.98
N PHE A 51 -6.31 -10.11 8.76
CA PHE A 51 -6.62 -11.46 8.34
C PHE A 51 -6.43 -12.50 9.45
N VAL A 52 -7.42 -13.37 9.61
CA VAL A 52 -7.21 -14.68 10.21
C VAL A 52 -6.50 -15.57 9.18
N ARG A 53 -5.33 -16.09 9.53
CA ARG A 53 -4.48 -16.88 8.63
C ARG A 53 -4.56 -18.37 8.92
N SER A 54 -4.31 -19.18 7.89
CA SER A 54 -4.24 -20.63 8.04
C SER A 54 -3.06 -21.03 8.93
N PRO A 55 -3.25 -21.85 9.97
CA PRO A 55 -2.16 -22.49 10.70
C PRO A 55 -1.62 -23.73 9.96
N HIS A 56 -2.25 -24.12 8.85
CA HIS A 56 -1.89 -25.29 8.06
C HIS A 56 -1.29 -24.87 6.73
N ALA A 57 -0.18 -25.50 6.35
CA ALA A 57 0.44 -25.30 5.03
C ALA A 57 -0.46 -25.80 3.89
N HIS A 58 -1.19 -26.89 4.10
CA HIS A 58 -2.14 -27.44 3.14
C HIS A 58 -3.27 -28.19 3.86
N ALA A 59 -4.51 -27.71 3.71
CA ALA A 59 -5.70 -28.34 4.27
C ALA A 59 -6.95 -27.89 3.49
N ARG A 60 -8.03 -28.66 3.59
CA ARG A 60 -9.37 -28.20 3.19
C ARG A 60 -10.01 -27.46 4.36
N VAL A 61 -10.57 -26.27 4.10
CA VAL A 61 -11.38 -25.55 5.08
C VAL A 61 -12.74 -26.24 5.18
N LYS A 62 -13.00 -26.91 6.30
CA LYS A 62 -14.30 -27.58 6.54
C LYS A 62 -15.40 -26.57 6.88
N SER A 63 -15.05 -25.56 7.68
CA SER A 63 -15.98 -24.54 8.17
C SER A 63 -15.21 -23.36 8.76
N ILE A 64 -15.81 -22.17 8.73
CA ILE A 64 -15.35 -20.97 9.44
C ILE A 64 -16.51 -20.51 10.34
N ASN A 65 -16.24 -20.31 11.63
CA ASN A 65 -17.22 -19.72 12.57
C ASN A 65 -16.79 -18.30 12.95
N SER A 66 -17.55 -17.31 12.49
CA SER A 66 -17.31 -15.89 12.73
C SER A 66 -18.18 -15.29 13.85
N GLU A 67 -19.08 -16.07 14.46
CA GLU A 67 -20.12 -15.55 15.37
C GLU A 67 -19.54 -14.84 16.59
N LYS A 68 -18.48 -15.40 17.19
CA LYS A 68 -17.85 -14.78 18.36
C LYS A 68 -17.14 -13.47 18.01
N ALA A 69 -16.48 -13.43 16.85
CA ALA A 69 -15.80 -12.23 16.39
C ALA A 69 -16.80 -11.09 16.11
N LEU A 70 -17.92 -11.41 15.45
CA LEU A 70 -18.99 -10.45 15.16
C LEU A 70 -19.68 -9.90 16.42
N LYS A 71 -19.64 -10.63 17.54
CA LYS A 71 -20.20 -10.18 18.83
C LYS A 71 -19.26 -9.25 19.61
N VAL A 72 -18.00 -9.10 19.20
CA VAL A 72 -17.06 -8.19 19.86
C VAL A 72 -17.43 -6.74 19.52
N PRO A 73 -17.63 -5.86 20.52
CA PRO A 73 -17.90 -4.45 20.28
C PRO A 73 -16.82 -3.80 19.42
N GLY A 74 -17.21 -3.11 18.35
CA GLY A 74 -16.32 -2.45 17.40
C GLY A 74 -15.97 -3.26 16.15
N VAL A 75 -16.31 -4.56 16.11
CA VAL A 75 -16.20 -5.35 14.88
C VAL A 75 -17.40 -5.04 13.98
N LEU A 76 -17.11 -4.54 12.77
CA LEU A 76 -18.16 -4.18 11.81
C LEU A 76 -18.42 -5.26 10.76
N ALA A 77 -17.41 -6.09 10.44
CA ALA A 77 -17.54 -7.14 9.45
C ALA A 77 -16.52 -8.26 9.69
N VAL A 78 -16.92 -9.48 9.29
CA VAL A 78 -16.01 -10.61 9.08
C VAL A 78 -16.27 -11.11 7.66
N ILE A 79 -15.27 -10.97 6.79
CA ILE A 79 -15.39 -11.30 5.37
C ILE A 79 -14.80 -12.69 5.15
N THR A 80 -15.59 -13.59 4.56
CA THR A 80 -15.16 -14.95 4.21
C THR A 80 -15.29 -15.19 2.70
N ALA A 81 -14.85 -16.37 2.24
CA ALA A 81 -15.08 -16.83 0.88
C ALA A 81 -16.57 -16.77 0.47
N GLU A 82 -17.49 -17.04 1.42
CA GLU A 82 -18.93 -16.96 1.16
C GLU A 82 -19.38 -15.53 0.89
N THR A 83 -18.85 -14.54 1.63
CA THR A 83 -19.11 -13.12 1.37
C THR A 83 -18.62 -12.71 -0.02
N LEU A 84 -17.43 -13.15 -0.44
CA LEU A 84 -16.89 -12.79 -1.75
C LEU A 84 -17.65 -13.45 -2.90
N LYS A 85 -18.24 -14.64 -2.70
CA LYS A 85 -19.06 -15.31 -3.72
C LYS A 85 -20.30 -14.49 -4.08
N THR A 86 -20.92 -13.79 -3.13
CA THR A 86 -22.14 -13.00 -3.40
C THR A 86 -21.88 -11.79 -4.29
N VAL A 87 -20.63 -11.32 -4.36
CA VAL A 87 -20.19 -10.20 -5.19
C VAL A 87 -19.30 -10.62 -6.37
N ASN A 88 -19.25 -11.93 -6.66
CA ASN A 88 -18.44 -12.50 -7.74
C ASN A 88 -16.92 -12.17 -7.64
N LEU A 89 -16.39 -12.10 -6.42
CA LEU A 89 -14.96 -11.83 -6.14
C LEU A 89 -14.23 -13.01 -5.48
N ALA A 90 -14.87 -14.17 -5.39
CA ALA A 90 -14.23 -15.36 -4.82
C ALA A 90 -13.09 -15.91 -5.71
N TRP A 91 -13.15 -15.62 -7.01
CA TRP A 91 -12.19 -16.03 -8.03
C TRP A 91 -11.73 -14.81 -8.80
N MET A 92 -10.42 -14.66 -8.96
CA MET A 92 -9.81 -13.58 -9.73
C MET A 92 -9.20 -14.14 -11.02
N PRO A 93 -9.46 -13.55 -12.20
CA PRO A 93 -8.76 -13.94 -13.42
C PRO A 93 -7.27 -13.62 -13.29
N THR A 94 -6.41 -14.53 -13.74
CA THR A 94 -4.97 -14.26 -13.83
C THR A 94 -4.59 -13.83 -15.24
N LEU A 95 -3.38 -13.27 -15.39
CA LEU A 95 -2.81 -12.92 -16.69
C LEU A 95 -2.65 -14.15 -17.62
N ALA A 96 -2.65 -15.37 -17.09
CA ALA A 96 -2.53 -16.60 -17.87
C ALA A 96 -3.89 -17.13 -18.40
N GLY A 97 -4.99 -16.41 -18.15
CA GLY A 97 -6.33 -16.78 -18.63
C GLY A 97 -7.03 -17.87 -17.80
N ASP A 98 -6.44 -18.30 -16.69
CA ASP A 98 -7.07 -19.12 -15.66
C ASP A 98 -7.60 -18.26 -14.49
N VAL A 99 -8.05 -18.93 -13.42
CA VAL A 99 -8.58 -18.28 -12.23
C VAL A 99 -7.80 -18.69 -10.99
N GLN A 100 -7.55 -17.73 -10.11
CA GLN A 100 -6.96 -17.94 -8.79
C GLN A 100 -7.99 -17.67 -7.70
N MET A 101 -7.97 -18.47 -6.62
CA MET A 101 -8.79 -18.21 -5.43
C MET A 101 -8.30 -16.99 -4.66
N VAL A 102 -9.23 -16.13 -4.25
CA VAL A 102 -8.95 -14.94 -3.42
C VAL A 102 -9.01 -15.29 -1.92
N LEU A 103 -10.15 -15.83 -1.47
CA LEU A 103 -10.35 -16.45 -0.16
C LEU A 103 -11.09 -17.75 -0.41
N ALA A 104 -10.52 -18.88 0.02
CA ALA A 104 -11.08 -20.22 -0.14
C ALA A 104 -11.71 -20.73 1.16
#